data_AF-A0A5J4Z6P1-F1
#
_entry.id   AF-A0A5J4Z6P1-F1
#
_cell.length_a   1.000
_cell.length_b   1.000
_cell.length_c   1.000
_cell.angle_alpha   90.00
_cell.angle_beta   90.00
_cell.angle_gamma   90.00
#
_symmetry.space_group_name_H-M   'P 1'
#
loop_
_entity.id
_entity.type
_entity.pdbx_description
1 polymer ?
#
loop_
_entity_poly.entity_id
_entity_poly.type
_entity_poly.pdbx_seq_one_letter_code
_entity_poly.pdbx_strand_id
1 'polypeptide(L)'
;MGKGAGKGGGCAGILAAIVSLLEWGVAIAVMVLVGEYMYQERVNGVYYACLLDGRDGTANESICEYAFALGAFSILASFIVFLVQCATCCCGKIPNIIGTVFQGMGTIWWLAGAIVIAVYAVPAQGDFPRDSERAAIISLNFGNFVLFLVGTIASAKEVGD
;
A
#
# COMPACT_ATOMS: atom_id res chain seq x y z
N MET A 1 -40.19 -6.36 -17.71
CA MET A 1 -40.04 -6.41 -16.24
C MET A 1 -39.79 -7.86 -15.83
N GLY A 2 -38.55 -8.32 -15.95
CA GLY A 2 -38.15 -9.70 -15.66
C GLY A 2 -37.25 -9.72 -14.44
N LYS A 3 -37.65 -10.50 -13.44
CA LYS A 3 -36.90 -10.82 -12.22
C LYS A 3 -35.53 -11.40 -12.58
N GLY A 4 -34.50 -10.82 -11.99
CA GLY A 4 -33.12 -11.33 -12.05
C GLY A 4 -32.25 -10.63 -11.01
N ALA A 5 -32.76 -10.45 -9.80
CA ALA A 5 -31.93 -10.04 -8.66
C ALA A 5 -31.01 -11.21 -8.33
N GLY A 6 -29.84 -11.22 -8.98
CA GLY A 6 -28.75 -12.15 -8.73
C GLY A 6 -28.28 -12.01 -7.28
N LYS A 7 -28.84 -12.84 -6.41
CA LYS A 7 -28.27 -13.20 -5.11
C LYS A 7 -26.93 -13.89 -5.36
N GLY A 8 -25.84 -13.12 -5.39
CA GLY A 8 -24.48 -13.64 -5.46
C GLY A 8 -23.43 -12.83 -4.72
N GLY A 9 -23.66 -11.54 -4.46
CA GLY A 9 -22.60 -10.61 -3.99
C GLY A 9 -22.38 -10.46 -2.48
N GLY A 10 -23.05 -11.25 -1.62
CA GLY A 10 -23.13 -10.95 -0.18
C GLY A 10 -21.83 -11.12 0.63
N CYS A 11 -21.02 -12.15 0.35
CA CYS A 11 -19.76 -12.40 1.08
C CYS A 11 -18.52 -11.86 0.37
N ALA A 12 -18.48 -11.96 -0.96
CA ALA A 12 -17.36 -11.46 -1.77
C ALA A 12 -17.17 -9.93 -1.64
N GLY A 13 -18.28 -9.17 -1.63
CA GLY A 13 -18.23 -7.71 -1.49
C GLY A 13 -17.73 -7.25 -0.12
N ILE A 14 -18.04 -7.98 0.95
CA ILE A 14 -17.59 -7.63 2.31
C ILE A 14 -16.09 -7.86 2.47
N LEU A 15 -15.57 -9.00 1.97
CA LEU A 15 -14.13 -9.28 2.05
C LEU A 15 -13.33 -8.27 1.23
N ALA A 16 -13.77 -7.95 0.01
CA ALA A 16 -13.13 -6.94 -0.82
C ALA A 16 -13.14 -5.55 -0.15
N ALA A 17 -14.25 -5.17 0.49
CA ALA A 17 -14.34 -3.91 1.22
C ALA A 17 -13.41 -3.86 2.44
N ILE A 18 -13.31 -4.96 3.20
CA ILE A 18 -12.38 -5.06 4.34
C ILE A 18 -10.93 -4.96 3.88
N VAL A 19 -10.56 -5.72 2.84
CA VAL A 19 -9.20 -5.69 2.28
C VAL A 19 -8.86 -4.29 1.79
N SER A 20 -9.77 -3.63 1.08
CA SER A 20 -9.56 -2.26 0.62
C SER A 20 -9.41 -1.25 1.77
N LEU A 21 -10.22 -1.37 2.84
CA LEU A 21 -10.06 -0.52 4.02
C LEU A 21 -8.72 -0.74 4.72
N LEU A 22 -8.25 -1.99 4.79
CA LEU A 22 -6.94 -2.32 5.36
C LEU A 22 -5.80 -1.77 4.51
N GLU A 23 -5.89 -1.87 3.17
CA GLU A 23 -4.89 -1.31 2.25
C GLU A 23 -4.71 0.20 2.47
N TRP A 24 -5.82 0.94 2.63
CA TRP A 24 -5.80 2.37 2.93
C TRP A 24 -5.21 2.66 4.30
N GLY A 25 -5.65 1.92 5.32
CA GLY A 25 -5.16 2.08 6.68
C GLY A 25 -3.65 1.87 6.77
N VAL A 26 -3.14 0.84 6.09
CA VAL A 26 -1.70 0.55 6.05
C VAL A 26 -0.94 1.63 5.27
N ALA A 27 -1.43 2.09 4.12
CA ALA A 27 -0.80 3.17 3.36
C ALA A 27 -0.69 4.47 4.19
N ILE A 28 -1.76 4.86 4.88
CA ILE A 28 -1.77 6.03 5.76
C ILE A 28 -0.81 5.82 6.94
N ALA A 29 -0.81 4.64 7.56
CA ALA A 29 0.09 4.34 8.67
C ALA A 29 1.57 4.45 8.25
N VAL A 30 1.94 3.97 7.06
CA VAL A 30 3.29 4.12 6.52
C VAL A 30 3.63 5.60 6.33
N MET A 31 2.74 6.40 5.75
CA MET A 31 2.98 7.84 5.57
C MET A 31 3.18 8.57 6.90
N VAL A 32 2.35 8.28 7.91
CA VAL A 32 2.47 8.89 9.25
C VAL A 32 3.77 8.48 9.93
N LEU A 33 4.14 7.19 9.88
CA LEU A 33 5.38 6.72 10.48
C LEU A 33 6.61 7.35 9.83
N VAL A 34 6.63 7.45 8.50
CA VAL A 34 7.73 8.11 7.78
C VAL A 34 7.77 9.60 8.09
N GLY A 35 6.61 10.27 8.06
CA GLY A 35 6.51 11.72 8.26
C GLY A 35 6.88 12.19 9.67
N GLU A 36 6.39 11.51 10.70
CA GLU A 36 6.63 11.95 12.08
C GLU A 36 7.91 11.40 12.69
N TYR A 37 8.31 10.17 12.35
CA TYR A 37 9.39 9.48 13.06
C TYR A 37 10.68 9.32 12.25
N MET A 38 10.65 9.60 10.95
CA MET A 38 11.80 9.36 10.07
C MET A 38 12.27 10.59 9.30
N TYR A 39 11.41 11.60 9.12
CA TYR A 39 11.73 12.80 8.36
C TYR A 39 12.24 13.93 9.26
N GLN A 40 13.37 14.54 8.89
CA GLN A 40 13.99 15.70 9.59
C GLN A 40 14.23 15.50 11.10
N GLU A 41 14.69 14.32 11.49
CA GLU A 41 14.95 13.99 12.89
C GLU A 41 16.33 14.48 13.38
N ARG A 42 16.40 14.86 14.66
CA ARG A 42 17.67 15.20 15.33
C ARG A 42 18.10 14.05 16.21
N VAL A 43 19.24 13.45 15.90
CA VAL A 43 19.87 12.42 16.73
C VAL A 43 21.21 12.93 17.24
N ASN A 44 21.37 13.01 18.56
CA ASN A 44 22.59 13.48 19.21
C ASN A 44 23.08 14.86 18.71
N GLY A 45 22.14 15.75 18.33
CA GLY A 45 22.42 17.10 17.85
C GLY A 45 22.76 17.20 16.35
N VAL A 46 22.91 16.07 15.64
CA VAL A 46 23.08 16.00 14.18
C VAL A 46 21.71 15.89 13.52
N TYR A 47 21.50 16.66 12.45
CA TYR A 47 20.28 16.58 11.64
C TYR A 47 20.41 15.47 10.61
N TYR A 48 19.41 14.59 10.59
CA TYR A 48 19.24 13.56 9.58
C TYR A 48 18.02 13.90 8.74
N ALA A 49 18.20 13.93 7.43
CA ALA A 49 17.13 14.29 6.52
C ALA A 49 16.11 13.14 6.39
N CYS A 50 16.60 11.90 6.40
CA CYS A 50 15.80 10.69 6.38
C CYS A 50 16.47 9.57 7.19
N LEU A 51 15.81 9.10 8.25
CA LEU A 51 16.33 8.04 9.13
C LEU A 51 16.14 6.61 8.58
N LEU A 52 15.52 6.47 7.38
CA LEU A 52 15.41 5.21 6.66
C LEU A 52 16.68 4.84 5.87
N ASP A 53 17.55 5.79 5.54
CA ASP A 53 18.79 5.50 4.81
C ASP A 53 19.94 5.20 5.78
N GLY A 54 20.30 3.92 5.88
CA GLY A 54 21.42 3.46 6.73
C GLY A 54 22.81 3.74 6.16
N ARG A 55 22.94 4.21 4.91
CA ARG A 55 24.26 4.41 4.28
C ARG A 55 24.83 5.81 4.50
N ASP A 56 24.03 6.84 4.22
CA ASP A 56 24.44 8.25 4.28
C ASP A 56 23.27 9.10 4.83
N GLY A 57 22.84 8.83 6.07
CA GLY A 57 21.65 9.43 6.69
C GLY A 57 21.63 10.98 6.77
N THR A 58 22.74 11.65 6.46
CA THR A 58 22.87 13.11 6.49
C THR A 58 22.51 13.82 5.18
N ALA A 59 22.35 13.12 4.05
CA ALA A 59 22.22 13.79 2.74
C ALA A 59 21.07 13.30 1.83
N ASN A 60 20.51 12.10 2.04
CA ASN A 60 19.54 11.52 1.11
C ASN A 60 18.10 11.63 1.61
N GLU A 61 17.37 12.67 1.17
CA GLU A 61 15.91 12.80 1.39
C GLU A 61 15.08 11.85 0.52
N SER A 62 15.68 11.35 -0.56
CA SER A 62 15.00 10.66 -1.66
C SER A 62 14.22 9.41 -1.24
N ILE A 63 14.62 8.72 -0.16
CA ILE A 63 13.95 7.50 0.30
C ILE A 63 12.69 7.79 1.09
N CYS A 64 12.73 8.79 1.97
CA CYS A 64 11.54 9.21 2.71
C CYS A 64 10.50 9.79 1.75
N GLU A 65 10.95 10.59 0.77
CA GLU A 65 10.09 11.08 -0.31
C GLU A 65 9.51 9.94 -1.15
N TYR A 66 10.32 8.93 -1.48
CA TYR A 66 9.85 7.74 -2.19
C TYR A 66 8.77 6.98 -1.40
N ALA A 67 8.95 6.78 -0.09
CA ALA A 67 7.95 6.13 0.75
C ALA A 67 6.64 6.95 0.83
N PHE A 68 6.73 8.28 0.89
CA PHE A 68 5.58 9.17 0.81
C PHE A 68 4.85 9.06 -0.54
N ALA A 69 5.61 9.08 -1.65
CA ALA A 69 5.06 8.93 -2.98
C ALA A 69 4.37 7.58 -3.15
N LEU A 70 4.97 6.49 -2.64
CA LEU A 70 4.42 5.14 -2.69
C LEU A 70 3.02 5.09 -2.04
N GLY A 71 2.87 5.71 -0.86
CA GLY A 71 1.59 5.83 -0.16
C GLY A 71 0.57 6.69 -0.90
N ALA A 72 0.99 7.89 -1.33
CA ALA A 72 0.11 8.84 -2.02
C ALA A 72 -0.44 8.31 -3.34
N PHE A 73 0.42 7.69 -4.17
CA PHE A 73 -0.01 7.07 -5.43
C PHE A 73 -0.99 5.92 -5.20
N SER A 74 -0.83 5.17 -4.11
CA SER A 74 -1.73 4.06 -3.78
C SER A 74 -3.11 4.56 -3.37
N ILE A 75 -3.18 5.61 -2.53
CA ILE A 75 -4.46 6.24 -2.16
C ILE A 75 -5.16 6.80 -3.40
N LEU A 76 -4.42 7.48 -4.28
CA LEU A 76 -4.96 8.04 -5.52
C LEU A 76 -5.47 6.93 -6.46
N ALA A 77 -4.69 5.86 -6.64
CA ALA A 77 -5.08 4.72 -7.46
C ALA A 77 -6.36 4.06 -6.92
N SER A 78 -6.44 3.84 -5.61
CA SER A 78 -7.64 3.28 -4.98
C SER A 78 -8.86 4.19 -5.12
N PHE A 79 -8.68 5.51 -5.04
CA PHE A 79 -9.74 6.47 -5.30
C PHE A 79 -10.24 6.41 -6.75
N ILE A 80 -9.34 6.29 -7.72
CA ILE A 80 -9.70 6.11 -9.14
C ILE A 80 -10.49 4.81 -9.33
N VAL A 81 -10.05 3.70 -8.73
CA VAL A 81 -10.77 2.42 -8.80
C VAL A 81 -12.18 2.55 -8.22
N PHE A 82 -12.34 3.23 -7.09
CA PHE A 82 -13.64 3.51 -6.50
C PHE A 82 -14.55 4.30 -7.45
N LEU A 83 -14.03 5.35 -8.11
CA LEU A 83 -14.78 6.12 -9.10
C LEU A 83 -15.20 5.25 -10.30
N VAL A 84 -14.30 4.42 -10.81
CA VAL A 84 -14.60 3.50 -11.92
C VAL A 84 -15.66 2.48 -11.51
N GLN A 85 -15.58 1.92 -10.31
CA GLN A 85 -16.61 1.02 -9.79
C GLN A 85 -17.96 1.72 -9.68
N CYS A 86 -17.99 2.96 -9.17
CA CYS A 86 -19.21 3.75 -9.07
C CYS A 86 -19.81 4.06 -10.46
N ALA A 87 -18.98 4.39 -11.45
CA ALA A 87 -19.41 4.66 -12.81
C ALA A 87 -19.90 3.40 -13.55
N THR A 88 -19.37 2.23 -13.18
CA THR A 88 -19.67 0.94 -13.83
C THR A 88 -20.72 0.09 -13.11
N CYS A 89 -21.34 0.60 -12.02
CA CYS A 89 -22.36 -0.11 -11.23
C CYS A 89 -23.56 -0.66 -12.04
N CYS A 90 -23.78 -0.18 -13.26
CA CYS A 90 -24.86 -0.63 -14.14
C CYS A 90 -24.41 -1.62 -15.24
N CYS A 91 -23.12 -1.93 -15.36
CA CYS A 91 -22.52 -2.54 -16.55
C CYS A 91 -21.77 -3.87 -16.27
N GLY A 92 -22.51 -4.93 -15.92
CA GLY A 92 -22.07 -6.34 -16.09
C GLY A 92 -20.75 -6.77 -15.41
N LYS A 93 -20.01 -7.71 -16.04
CA LYS A 93 -18.75 -8.32 -15.54
C LYS A 93 -17.50 -7.43 -15.67
N ILE A 94 -17.58 -6.30 -16.37
CA ILE A 94 -16.47 -5.36 -16.62
C ILE A 94 -15.80 -4.83 -15.34
N PRO A 95 -16.53 -4.40 -14.29
CA PRO A 95 -15.92 -3.95 -13.03
C PRO A 95 -14.95 -4.96 -12.39
N ASN A 96 -15.23 -6.26 -12.50
CA ASN A 96 -14.40 -7.30 -11.88
C ASN A 96 -13.03 -7.43 -12.58
N ILE A 97 -13.01 -7.34 -13.91
CA ILE A 97 -11.77 -7.40 -14.69
C ILE A 97 -10.89 -6.18 -14.36
N ILE A 98 -11.50 -4.99 -14.35
CA ILE A 98 -10.77 -3.75 -14.04
C ILE A 98 -10.22 -3.82 -12.60
N GLY A 99 -11.04 -4.24 -11.63
CA GLY A 99 -10.61 -4.42 -10.24
C GLY A 99 -9.41 -5.36 -10.12
N THR A 100 -9.44 -6.50 -10.83
CA THR A 100 -8.35 -7.49 -10.85
C THR A 100 -7.05 -6.89 -11.40
N VAL A 101 -7.12 -6.11 -12.48
CA VAL A 101 -5.94 -5.47 -13.09
C VAL A 101 -5.30 -4.46 -12.14
N PHE A 102 -6.12 -3.59 -11.51
CA PHE A 102 -5.60 -2.60 -10.56
C PHE A 102 -5.02 -3.25 -9.31
N GLN A 103 -5.65 -4.31 -8.80
CA GLN A 103 -5.12 -5.11 -7.70
C GLN A 103 -3.77 -5.74 -8.05
N GLY A 104 -3.65 -6.31 -9.26
CA GLY A 104 -2.38 -6.86 -9.75
C GLY A 104 -1.28 -5.81 -9.88
N MET A 105 -1.61 -4.62 -10.41
CA MET A 105 -0.68 -3.50 -10.48
C MET A 105 -0.25 -3.02 -9.09
N GLY A 106 -1.20 -2.91 -8.15
CA GLY A 106 -0.91 -2.56 -6.76
C GLY A 106 0.01 -3.59 -6.10
N THR A 107 -0.19 -4.88 -6.37
CA THR A 107 0.68 -5.95 -5.89
C THR A 107 2.13 -5.76 -6.35
N ILE A 108 2.35 -5.52 -7.64
CA ILE A 108 3.69 -5.30 -8.19
C ILE A 108 4.30 -4.02 -7.62
N TRP A 109 3.51 -2.95 -7.52
CA TRP A 109 3.94 -1.64 -7.00
C TRP A 109 4.41 -1.74 -5.54
N TRP A 110 3.62 -2.35 -4.67
CA TRP A 110 3.96 -2.51 -3.26
C TRP A 110 5.07 -3.52 -3.04
N LEU A 111 5.21 -4.55 -3.87
CA LEU A 111 6.35 -5.46 -3.79
C LEU A 111 7.66 -4.72 -4.08
N ALA A 112 7.70 -3.96 -5.18
CA ALA A 112 8.88 -3.17 -5.55
C ALA A 112 9.21 -2.15 -4.45
N GLY A 113 8.20 -1.43 -3.95
CA GLY A 113 8.35 -0.47 -2.86
C GLY A 113 8.87 -1.11 -1.56
N ALA A 114 8.33 -2.27 -1.17
CA ALA A 114 8.76 -3.00 0.02
C ALA A 114 10.23 -3.47 -0.07
N ILE A 115 10.65 -3.96 -1.25
CA ILE A 115 12.04 -4.36 -1.50
C ILE A 115 12.96 -3.15 -1.39
N VAL A 116 12.63 -2.05 -2.08
CA VAL A 116 13.44 -0.82 -2.03
C VAL A 116 13.58 -0.34 -0.59
N ILE A 117 12.47 -0.16 0.14
CA ILE A 117 12.50 0.29 1.53
C ILE A 117 13.33 -0.65 2.41
N ALA A 118 13.18 -1.98 2.27
CA ALA A 118 13.95 -2.93 3.05
C ALA A 118 15.47 -2.86 2.78
N VAL A 119 15.88 -2.68 1.52
CA VAL A 119 17.30 -2.59 1.13
C VAL A 119 18.01 -1.43 1.83
N TYR A 120 17.31 -0.33 2.09
CA TYR A 120 17.90 0.84 2.75
C TYR A 120 17.65 0.87 4.26
N ALA A 121 16.49 0.40 4.72
CA ALA A 121 16.10 0.44 6.12
C ALA A 121 16.75 -0.66 6.98
N VAL A 122 17.02 -1.85 6.41
CA VAL A 122 17.65 -2.95 7.16
C VAL A 122 19.08 -2.62 7.60
N PRO A 123 19.96 -2.07 6.75
CA PRO A 123 21.28 -1.61 7.19
C PRO A 123 21.25 -0.54 8.28
N ALA A 124 20.17 0.24 8.38
CA ALA A 124 20.01 1.25 9.43
C ALA A 124 19.61 0.66 10.80
N GLN A 125 19.27 -0.63 10.88
CA GLN A 125 18.83 -1.27 12.12
C GLN A 125 20.02 -1.52 13.06
N GLY A 126 19.94 -1.00 14.28
CA GLY A 126 20.98 -1.14 15.30
C GLY A 126 22.01 -0.01 15.32
N ASP A 127 22.12 0.77 14.25
CA ASP A 127 23.06 1.89 14.16
C ASP A 127 22.42 3.25 14.51
N PHE A 128 21.09 3.35 14.38
CA PHE A 128 20.33 4.59 14.61
C PHE A 128 19.21 4.36 15.62
N PRO A 129 18.72 5.39 16.34
CA PRO A 129 17.50 5.26 17.13
C PRO A 129 16.29 4.94 16.23
N ARG A 130 15.18 4.49 16.82
CA ARG A 130 13.90 4.17 16.12
C ARG A 130 13.90 2.88 15.28
N ASP A 131 14.60 1.85 15.76
CA ASP A 131 14.61 0.52 15.13
C ASP A 131 13.22 -0.12 15.05
N SER A 132 12.40 0.06 16.10
CA SER A 132 11.02 -0.45 16.12
C SER A 132 10.16 0.15 15.01
N GLU A 133 10.29 1.45 14.77
CA GLU A 133 9.52 2.17 13.77
C GLU A 133 10.01 1.82 12.36
N ARG A 134 11.31 1.64 12.15
CA ARG A 134 11.84 1.10 10.88
C ARG A 134 11.32 -0.30 10.60
N ALA A 135 11.36 -1.19 11.59
CA ALA A 135 10.82 -2.54 11.47
C ALA A 135 9.32 -2.51 11.17
N ALA A 136 8.57 -1.61 11.82
CA ALA A 136 7.15 -1.40 11.54
C ALA A 136 6.93 -0.96 10.09
N ILE A 137 7.67 0.02 9.58
CA ILE A 137 7.55 0.50 8.19
C ILE A 137 7.83 -0.64 7.21
N ILE A 138 8.90 -1.43 7.41
CA ILE A 138 9.20 -2.58 6.55
C ILE A 138 8.04 -3.59 6.58
N SER A 139 7.57 -3.94 7.78
CA SER A 139 6.49 -4.92 7.96
C SER A 139 5.17 -4.47 7.34
N LEU A 140 4.83 -3.18 7.45
CA LEU A 140 3.63 -2.59 6.87
C LEU A 140 3.70 -2.57 5.34
N ASN A 141 4.87 -2.26 4.75
CA ASN A 141 5.04 -2.31 3.30
C ASN A 141 4.85 -3.73 2.74
N PHE A 142 5.47 -4.74 3.35
CA PHE A 142 5.24 -6.13 2.98
C PHE A 142 3.80 -6.60 3.29
N GLY A 143 3.22 -6.14 4.40
CA GLY A 143 1.84 -6.41 4.75
C GLY A 143 0.88 -5.87 3.68
N ASN A 144 1.13 -4.67 3.17
CA ASN A 144 0.30 -4.10 2.10
C ASN A 144 0.46 -4.87 0.79
N PHE A 145 1.69 -5.27 0.43
CA PHE A 145 1.91 -6.17 -0.70
C PHE A 145 1.06 -7.45 -0.59
N VAL A 146 1.04 -8.08 0.59
CA VAL A 146 0.24 -9.30 0.83
C VAL A 146 -1.26 -9.01 0.71
N LEU A 147 -1.74 -7.87 1.20
CA LEU A 147 -3.15 -7.47 1.06
C LEU A 147 -3.55 -7.35 -0.42
N PHE A 148 -2.77 -6.62 -1.22
CA PHE A 148 -2.99 -6.50 -2.66
C PHE A 148 -2.91 -7.86 -3.39
N LEU A 149 -1.97 -8.72 -3.00
CA LEU A 149 -1.83 -10.06 -3.59
C LEU A 149 -3.07 -10.92 -3.31
N VAL A 150 -3.56 -10.92 -2.07
CA VAL A 150 -4.78 -11.64 -1.68
C VAL A 150 -5.98 -11.07 -2.43
N GLY A 151 -6.08 -9.74 -2.53
CA GLY A 151 -7.12 -9.05 -3.30
C GLY A 151 -7.10 -9.48 -4.78
N THR A 152 -5.92 -9.54 -5.40
CA THR A 152 -5.72 -9.99 -6.78
C THR A 152 -6.15 -11.44 -6.98
N ILE A 153 -5.76 -12.35 -6.08
CA ILE A 153 -6.12 -13.77 -6.18
C ILE A 153 -7.63 -13.96 -6.01
N ALA A 154 -8.25 -13.24 -5.06
CA ALA A 154 -9.69 -13.31 -4.84
C ALA A 154 -10.46 -12.82 -6.07
N SER A 155 -10.09 -11.65 -6.62
CA SER A 155 -10.75 -11.07 -7.78
C SER A 155 -10.50 -11.85 -9.08
N ALA A 156 -9.31 -12.44 -9.26
CA ALA A 156 -9.02 -13.31 -10.41
C ALA A 156 -9.89 -14.57 -10.44
N LYS A 157 -10.21 -15.17 -9.28
CA LYS A 157 -11.13 -16.31 -9.20
C LYS A 157 -12.53 -15.96 -9.69
N GLU A 158 -13.04 -14.79 -9.32
CA GLU A 158 -14.37 -14.32 -9.73
C GLU A 158 -14.49 -14.03 -11.23
N VAL A 159 -13.38 -13.75 -11.92
CA VAL A 159 -13.37 -13.58 -13.37
C VAL A 159 -13.38 -14.92 -14.11
N GLY A 160 -12.83 -15.97 -13.49
CA GLY A 160 -12.78 -17.32 -14.07
C GLY A 160 -14.09 -18.10 -14.01
N ASP A 161 -14.98 -17.74 -13.08
CA ASP A 161 -16.31 -18.34 -12.89
C ASP A 161 -17.42 -17.65 -13.74
#